data_AF-A0A829QEK2-F1
#
_entry.id   AF-A0A829QEK2-F1
#
_cell.length_a   1.000
_cell.length_b   1.000
_cell.length_c   1.000
_cell.angle_alpha   90.00
_cell.angle_beta   90.00
_cell.angle_gamma   90.00
#
_symmetry.space_group_name_H-M   'P 1'
#
loop_
_entity.id
_entity.type
_entity.pdbx_description
1 polymer ?
#
loop_
_entity_poly.entity_id
_entity_poly.type
_entity_poly.pdbx_seq_one_letter_code
_entity_poly.pdbx_strand_id
1 'polypeptide(L)'
;MLSGARLAELKERIARRVIAGDRGDALEVAMYPQPLDSPYRERLYDFGHRRYGALGIDHDDHDARAAVRAGNWACFGASTALFCYLDRDMPPPQWGDAGMYLQTIMLLLRAEGLDSCPQIAWAEYHRTVAEVIAPPPQRVLYCGMSIGYRNPETKAPEMPRAALSETVTFL
;
A
#
# COMPACT_ATOMS: atom_id res chain seq x y z
N MET A 1 15.33 1.91 -2.89
CA MET A 1 14.87 0.53 -2.62
C MET A 1 15.60 0.00 -1.40
N LEU A 2 14.94 -0.81 -0.58
CA LEU A 2 15.47 -1.42 0.63
C LEU A 2 15.28 -2.93 0.55
N SER A 3 16.30 -3.70 0.93
CA SER A 3 16.28 -5.16 0.93
C SER A 3 17.24 -5.70 2.02
N GLY A 4 17.29 -7.03 2.17
CA GLY A 4 18.21 -7.69 3.09
C GLY A 4 18.03 -7.28 4.56
N ALA A 5 19.13 -7.18 5.29
CA ALA A 5 19.13 -6.95 6.74
C ALA A 5 18.41 -5.64 7.14
N ARG A 6 18.58 -4.56 6.38
CA ARG A 6 17.92 -3.27 6.71
C ARG A 6 16.41 -3.32 6.52
N LEU A 7 15.94 -4.07 5.51
CA LEU A 7 14.50 -4.29 5.36
C LEU A 7 13.97 -5.18 6.47
N ALA A 8 14.69 -6.25 6.83
CA ALA A 8 14.30 -7.13 7.94
C ALA A 8 14.18 -6.35 9.26
N GLU A 9 15.15 -5.49 9.55
CA GLU A 9 15.14 -4.61 10.72
C GLU A 9 13.92 -3.66 10.72
N LEU A 10 13.64 -3.01 9.58
CA LEU A 10 12.47 -2.13 9.46
C LEU A 10 11.16 -2.88 9.70
N LYS A 11 11.01 -4.06 9.10
CA LYS A 11 9.84 -4.94 9.27
C LYS A 11 9.68 -5.33 10.74
N GLU A 12 10.75 -5.70 11.43
CA GLU A 12 10.72 -6.08 12.84
C GLU A 12 10.31 -4.91 13.74
N ARG A 13 10.88 -3.71 13.52
CA ARG A 13 10.53 -2.51 14.29
C ARG A 13 9.04 -2.20 14.21
N ILE A 14 8.47 -2.22 12.99
CA ILE A 14 7.04 -1.95 12.79
C ILE A 14 6.19 -3.11 13.32
N ALA A 15 6.59 -4.37 13.12
CA ALA A 15 5.86 -5.53 13.65
C ALA A 15 5.70 -5.45 15.17
N ARG A 16 6.74 -5.05 15.91
CA ARG A 16 6.65 -4.83 17.37
C ARG A 16 5.62 -3.76 17.74
N ARG A 17 5.57 -2.64 17.00
CA ARG A 17 4.56 -1.59 17.20
C ARG A 17 3.15 -2.13 16.95
N VAL A 18 2.94 -2.81 15.83
CA VAL A 18 1.65 -3.40 15.45
C VAL A 18 1.16 -4.40 16.51
N ILE A 19 2.02 -5.30 16.99
CA ILE A 19 1.68 -6.28 18.04
C ILE A 19 1.31 -5.59 19.36
N ALA A 20 1.95 -4.47 19.68
CA ALA A 20 1.63 -3.66 20.85
C ALA A 20 0.32 -2.85 20.71
N GLY A 21 -0.39 -2.98 19.59
CA GLY A 21 -1.64 -2.25 19.33
C GLY A 21 -1.44 -0.80 18.90
N ASP A 22 -0.22 -0.39 18.56
CA ASP A 22 0.07 0.92 17.97
C ASP A 22 -0.73 1.11 16.66
N ARG A 23 -1.25 2.32 16.43
CA ARG A 23 -2.07 2.66 15.25
C ARG A 23 -1.28 3.44 14.19
N GLY A 24 0.01 3.62 14.39
CA GLY A 24 0.88 4.43 13.56
C GLY A 24 1.02 5.86 14.06
N ASP A 25 1.79 6.61 13.31
CA ASP A 25 2.02 8.04 13.45
C ASP A 25 0.82 8.83 12.87
N ALA A 26 0.67 10.08 13.30
CA ALA A 26 -0.28 10.98 12.64
C ALA A 26 0.05 11.09 11.15
N LEU A 27 -0.94 10.82 10.30
CA LEU A 27 -0.78 10.87 8.85
C LEU A 27 -0.45 12.31 8.42
N GLU A 28 0.57 12.43 7.58
CA GLU A 28 0.97 13.71 7.01
C GLU A 28 0.05 14.14 5.86
N VAL A 29 -0.54 13.16 5.17
CA VAL A 29 -1.51 13.34 4.09
C VAL A 29 -2.66 12.34 4.27
N ALA A 30 -3.88 12.84 4.14
CA ALA A 30 -5.07 12.00 4.23
C ALA A 30 -5.13 11.00 3.07
N MET A 31 -5.37 9.72 3.38
CA MET A 31 -5.50 8.67 2.36
C MET A 31 -6.82 8.78 1.58
N TYR A 32 -7.89 9.20 2.26
CA TYR A 32 -9.24 9.34 1.73
C TYR A 32 -9.91 10.58 2.32
N PRO A 33 -10.89 11.18 1.61
CA PRO A 33 -11.78 12.17 2.20
C PRO A 33 -12.60 11.57 3.35
N GLN A 34 -13.07 12.43 4.25
CA GLN A 34 -13.93 12.07 5.37
C GLN A 34 -15.15 13.01 5.36
N PRO A 35 -16.37 12.53 5.03
CA PRO A 35 -16.71 11.15 4.69
C PRO A 35 -16.21 10.70 3.31
N LEU A 36 -16.11 9.37 3.10
CA LEU A 36 -15.96 8.77 1.78
C LEU A 36 -17.34 8.48 1.20
N ASP A 37 -17.70 9.18 0.14
CA ASP A 37 -19.04 9.10 -0.47
C ASP A 37 -19.14 8.03 -1.56
N SER A 38 -20.38 7.81 -2.00
CA SER A 38 -20.68 6.93 -3.14
C SER A 38 -20.13 7.49 -4.44
N PRO A 39 -19.60 6.65 -5.37
CA PRO A 39 -19.55 5.19 -5.34
C PRO A 39 -18.31 4.59 -4.64
N TYR A 40 -17.43 5.43 -4.09
CA TYR A 40 -16.12 4.99 -3.61
C TYR A 40 -16.21 4.14 -2.34
N ARG A 41 -17.13 4.47 -1.44
CA ARG A 41 -17.39 3.68 -0.23
C ARG A 41 -17.84 2.25 -0.56
N GLU A 42 -18.79 2.11 -1.49
CA GLU A 42 -19.30 0.79 -1.89
C GLU A 42 -18.22 -0.03 -2.59
N ARG A 43 -17.39 0.61 -3.44
CA ARG A 43 -16.23 -0.03 -4.08
C ARG A 43 -15.19 -0.51 -3.05
N LEU A 44 -14.91 0.28 -2.02
CA LEU A 44 -13.99 -0.12 -0.95
C LEU A 44 -14.53 -1.29 -0.12
N TYR A 45 -15.84 -1.30 0.14
CA TYR A 45 -16.52 -2.40 0.82
C TYR A 45 -16.45 -3.70 -0.01
N ASP A 46 -16.78 -3.66 -1.31
CA ASP A 46 -16.68 -4.82 -2.21
C ASP A 46 -15.24 -5.35 -2.32
N PHE A 47 -14.25 -4.46 -2.43
CA PHE A 47 -12.83 -4.84 -2.38
C PHE A 47 -12.50 -5.63 -1.11
N GLY A 48 -12.92 -5.13 0.06
CA GLY A 48 -12.72 -5.80 1.34
C GLY A 48 -13.39 -7.18 1.35
N HIS A 49 -14.67 -7.25 0.99
CA HIS A 49 -15.43 -8.49 0.96
C HIS A 49 -14.78 -9.55 0.07
N ARG A 50 -14.37 -9.20 -1.16
CA ARG A 50 -13.68 -10.12 -2.08
C ARG A 50 -12.34 -10.57 -1.51
N ARG A 51 -11.53 -9.62 -1.03
CA ARG A 51 -10.17 -9.88 -0.52
C ARG A 51 -10.21 -10.83 0.67
N TYR A 52 -11.03 -10.55 1.67
CA TYR A 52 -11.11 -11.36 2.89
C TYR A 52 -11.85 -12.68 2.64
N GLY A 53 -12.93 -12.66 1.84
CA GLY A 53 -13.65 -13.88 1.46
C GLY A 53 -12.79 -14.89 0.71
N ALA A 54 -11.89 -14.43 -0.17
CA ALA A 54 -10.93 -15.31 -0.85
C ALA A 54 -9.93 -16.00 0.09
N LEU A 55 -9.74 -15.45 1.29
CA LEU A 55 -8.89 -16.02 2.35
C LEU A 55 -9.71 -16.85 3.35
N GLY A 56 -11.02 -16.98 3.17
CA GLY A 56 -11.92 -17.65 4.12
C GLY A 56 -12.08 -16.89 5.44
N ILE A 57 -11.84 -15.58 5.44
CA ILE A 57 -11.92 -14.73 6.63
C ILE A 57 -13.30 -14.09 6.70
N ASP A 58 -13.99 -14.26 7.83
CA ASP A 58 -15.29 -13.68 8.09
C ASP A 58 -15.20 -12.14 8.22
N HIS A 59 -16.31 -11.44 7.95
CA HIS A 59 -16.39 -10.00 8.12
C HIS A 59 -16.09 -9.56 9.56
N ASP A 60 -16.60 -10.31 10.53
CA ASP A 60 -16.51 -10.00 11.96
C ASP A 60 -15.21 -10.53 12.61
N ASP A 61 -14.39 -11.28 11.87
CA ASP A 61 -13.06 -11.73 12.33
C ASP A 61 -12.04 -10.59 12.22
N HIS A 62 -12.15 -9.63 13.14
CA HIS A 62 -11.29 -8.47 13.19
C HIS A 62 -9.80 -8.81 13.34
N ASP A 63 -9.48 -9.89 14.05
CA ASP A 63 -8.09 -10.32 14.30
C ASP A 63 -7.45 -10.89 13.04
N ALA A 64 -8.13 -11.79 12.31
CA ALA A 64 -7.63 -12.30 11.04
C ALA A 64 -7.52 -11.19 9.99
N ARG A 65 -8.49 -10.26 9.94
CA ARG A 65 -8.43 -9.09 9.05
C ARG A 65 -7.25 -8.17 9.40
N ALA A 66 -6.97 -7.97 10.69
CA ALA A 66 -5.82 -7.22 11.17
C ALA A 66 -4.49 -7.91 10.81
N ALA A 67 -4.42 -9.24 10.89
CA ALA A 67 -3.24 -10.01 10.49
C ALA A 67 -2.94 -9.86 8.98
N VAL A 68 -3.96 -9.94 8.12
CA VAL A 68 -3.81 -9.69 6.67
C VAL A 68 -3.34 -8.26 6.40
N ARG A 69 -3.86 -7.28 7.15
CA ARG A 69 -3.44 -5.88 7.05
C ARG A 69 -1.99 -5.69 7.49
N ALA A 70 -1.57 -6.34 8.58
CA ALA A 70 -0.19 -6.35 9.06
C ALA A 70 0.80 -6.91 8.03
N GLY A 71 0.32 -7.78 7.14
CA GLY A 71 1.05 -8.22 5.96
C GLY A 71 1.62 -7.10 5.11
N ASN A 72 1.03 -5.89 5.13
CA ASN A 72 1.59 -4.74 4.44
C ASN A 72 3.03 -4.43 4.87
N TRP A 73 3.26 -4.34 6.19
CA TRP A 73 4.56 -4.01 6.76
C TRP A 73 5.51 -5.21 6.81
N ALA A 74 5.03 -6.41 6.51
CA ALA A 74 5.86 -7.58 6.21
C ALA A 74 6.25 -7.68 4.72
N CYS A 75 5.86 -6.69 3.91
CA CYS A 75 5.92 -6.70 2.44
C CYS A 75 5.21 -7.90 1.79
N PHE A 76 4.22 -8.48 2.46
CA PHE A 76 3.56 -9.74 2.04
C PHE A 76 4.56 -10.87 1.73
N GLY A 77 5.73 -10.90 2.39
CA GLY A 77 6.80 -11.87 2.14
C GLY A 77 7.79 -11.47 1.05
N ALA A 78 7.59 -10.35 0.36
CA ALA A 78 8.54 -9.87 -0.65
C ALA A 78 9.90 -9.47 -0.04
N SER A 79 10.97 -9.71 -0.80
CA SER A 79 12.37 -9.49 -0.37
C SER A 79 12.83 -8.04 -0.53
N THR A 80 12.08 -7.22 -1.26
CA THR A 80 12.44 -5.85 -1.59
C THR A 80 11.25 -4.91 -1.38
N ALA A 81 11.53 -3.71 -0.87
CA ALA A 81 10.58 -2.62 -0.76
C ALA A 81 11.12 -1.35 -1.45
N LEU A 82 10.28 -0.67 -2.21
CA LEU A 82 10.53 0.69 -2.68
C LEU A 82 9.74 1.66 -1.80
N PHE A 83 10.33 2.79 -1.43
CA PHE A 83 9.66 3.86 -0.70
C PHE A 83 9.66 5.13 -1.56
N CYS A 84 8.48 5.68 -1.81
CA CYS A 84 8.29 6.86 -2.64
C CYS A 84 8.09 8.08 -1.74
N TYR A 85 9.00 9.03 -1.84
CA TYR A 85 8.98 10.29 -1.10
C TYR A 85 8.73 11.45 -2.04
N LEU A 86 7.85 12.36 -1.63
CA LEU A 86 7.53 13.59 -2.37
C LEU A 86 7.94 14.81 -1.55
N ASP A 87 8.19 15.95 -2.21
CA ASP A 87 8.36 17.21 -1.48
C ASP A 87 7.01 17.59 -0.83
N ARG A 88 7.03 17.95 0.45
CA ARG A 88 5.83 18.27 1.25
C ARG A 88 4.97 19.36 0.62
N ASP A 89 5.62 20.34 -0.01
CA ASP A 89 4.97 21.51 -0.57
C ASP A 89 4.47 21.29 -2.00
N MET A 90 4.59 20.07 -2.54
CA MET A 90 4.12 19.77 -3.90
C MET A 90 2.59 19.78 -3.97
N PRO A 91 2.01 20.53 -4.92
CA PRO A 91 0.57 20.56 -5.08
C PRO A 91 0.04 19.26 -5.72
N PRO A 92 -1.28 19.02 -5.68
CA PRO A 92 -1.88 17.77 -6.14
C PRO A 92 -1.47 17.26 -7.53
N PRO A 93 -1.22 18.09 -8.56
CA PRO A 93 -0.81 17.60 -9.88
C PRO A 93 0.45 16.72 -9.84
N GLN A 94 1.44 17.09 -9.02
CA GLN A 94 2.72 16.39 -8.89
C GLN A 94 2.58 15.04 -8.17
N TRP A 95 1.55 14.88 -7.35
CA TRP A 95 1.19 13.57 -6.78
C TRP A 95 0.61 12.65 -7.86
N GLY A 96 -0.08 13.22 -8.86
CA GLY A 96 -0.48 12.52 -10.08
C GLY A 96 0.72 11.99 -10.86
N ASP A 97 1.76 12.81 -11.05
CA ASP A 97 3.01 12.40 -11.70
C ASP A 97 3.70 11.25 -10.96
N ALA A 98 3.70 11.28 -9.63
CA ALA A 98 4.22 10.18 -8.81
C ALA A 98 3.45 8.88 -9.04
N GLY A 99 2.13 8.96 -9.20
CA GLY A 99 1.28 7.83 -9.59
C GLY A 99 1.67 7.25 -10.96
N MET A 100 1.88 8.11 -11.97
CA MET A 100 2.34 7.68 -13.29
C MET A 100 3.70 6.97 -13.20
N TYR A 101 4.66 7.57 -12.48
CA TYR A 101 5.99 7.00 -12.27
C TYR A 101 5.95 5.61 -11.61
N LEU A 102 5.19 5.47 -10.51
CA LEU A 102 5.04 4.19 -9.82
C LEU A 102 4.37 3.13 -10.69
N GLN A 103 3.35 3.51 -11.46
CA GLN A 103 2.71 2.61 -12.41
C GLN A 103 3.68 2.15 -13.52
N THR A 104 4.52 3.04 -14.04
CA THR A 104 5.58 2.67 -14.99
C THR A 104 6.54 1.65 -14.39
N ILE A 105 6.98 1.85 -13.14
CA ILE A 105 7.81 0.86 -12.43
C ILE A 105 7.10 -0.49 -12.35
N MET A 106 5.83 -0.52 -11.96
CA MET A 106 5.06 -1.77 -11.86
C MET A 106 5.02 -2.53 -13.19
N LEU A 107 4.81 -1.83 -14.31
CA LEU A 107 4.79 -2.43 -15.65
C LEU A 107 6.18 -2.96 -16.06
N LEU A 108 7.25 -2.21 -15.78
CA LEU A 108 8.62 -2.65 -16.06
C LEU A 108 9.00 -3.87 -15.21
N LEU A 109 8.56 -3.94 -13.95
CA LEU A 109 8.76 -5.14 -13.12
C LEU A 109 8.09 -6.37 -13.75
N ARG A 110 6.89 -6.22 -14.33
CA ARG A 110 6.24 -7.32 -15.05
C ARG A 110 7.06 -7.77 -16.27
N ALA A 111 7.68 -6.85 -17.00
CA ALA A 111 8.55 -7.17 -18.13
C ALA A 111 9.77 -8.01 -17.71
N GLU A 112 10.24 -7.83 -16.47
CA GLU A 112 11.34 -8.60 -15.86
C GLU A 112 10.87 -9.84 -15.07
N GLY A 113 9.59 -10.22 -15.19
CA GLY A 113 9.03 -11.39 -14.50
C GLY A 113 8.80 -11.21 -12.99
N LEU A 114 8.88 -9.98 -12.48
CA LEU A 114 8.62 -9.62 -11.09
C LEU A 114 7.20 -9.11 -10.90
N ASP A 115 6.68 -9.24 -9.68
CA ASP A 115 5.40 -8.71 -9.24
C ASP A 115 5.62 -7.58 -8.24
N SER A 116 4.59 -6.74 -8.10
CA SER A 116 4.62 -5.62 -7.17
C SER A 116 3.26 -5.35 -6.53
N CYS A 117 3.30 -4.72 -5.35
CA CYS A 117 2.11 -4.27 -4.64
C CYS A 117 2.37 -2.86 -4.08
N PRO A 118 1.75 -1.80 -4.63
CA PRO A 118 1.83 -0.45 -4.05
C PRO A 118 0.97 -0.36 -2.78
N GLN A 119 1.48 0.35 -1.77
CA GLN A 119 0.98 0.28 -0.41
C GLN A 119 1.08 1.63 0.30
N ILE A 120 -0.04 2.33 0.42
CA ILE A 120 -0.12 3.56 1.22
C ILE A 120 0.00 3.29 2.73
N ALA A 121 -0.22 2.05 3.18
CA ALA A 121 -0.11 1.63 4.57
C ALA A 121 1.26 1.93 5.22
N TRP A 122 2.34 2.03 4.42
CA TRP A 122 3.65 2.43 4.94
C TRP A 122 3.69 3.86 5.49
N ALA A 123 2.82 4.75 4.99
CA ALA A 123 2.69 6.12 5.48
C ALA A 123 2.19 6.18 6.93
N GLU A 124 1.55 5.13 7.43
CA GLU A 124 1.11 5.08 8.84
C GLU A 124 2.28 4.94 9.81
N TYR A 125 3.42 4.40 9.38
CA TYR A 125 4.61 4.26 10.23
C TYR A 125 5.78 5.08 9.69
N HIS A 126 5.47 6.24 9.09
CA HIS A 126 6.43 7.06 8.36
C HIS A 126 7.65 7.47 9.20
N ARG A 127 7.49 7.68 10.52
CA ARG A 127 8.62 8.02 11.41
C ARG A 127 9.58 6.85 11.54
N THR A 128 9.07 5.64 11.75
CA THR A 128 9.89 4.43 11.82
C THR A 128 10.56 4.13 10.48
N VAL A 129 9.88 4.37 9.35
CA VAL A 129 10.49 4.27 8.02
C VAL A 129 11.60 5.32 7.87
N ALA A 130 11.37 6.55 8.30
CA ALA A 130 12.34 7.64 8.21
C ALA A 130 13.59 7.42 9.06
N GLU A 131 13.50 6.76 10.22
CA GLU A 131 14.67 6.35 11.02
C GLU A 131 15.62 5.43 10.24
N VAL A 132 15.07 4.59 9.36
CA VAL A 132 15.86 3.64 8.56
C VAL A 132 16.29 4.26 7.23
N ILE A 133 15.40 4.98 6.54
CA ILE A 133 15.66 5.53 5.20
C ILE A 133 16.43 6.86 5.27
N ALA A 134 16.29 7.62 6.35
CA ALA A 134 16.84 8.95 6.55
C ALA A 134 16.56 9.91 5.35
N PRO A 135 15.27 10.10 4.97
CA PRO A 135 14.92 11.05 3.92
C PRO A 135 15.23 12.49 4.36
N PRO A 136 15.46 13.43 3.42
CA PRO A 136 15.50 14.85 3.75
C PRO A 136 14.22 15.31 4.48
N PRO A 137 14.32 16.24 5.46
CA PRO A 137 13.19 16.61 6.34
C PRO A 137 11.98 17.22 5.62
N GLN A 138 12.19 17.79 4.44
CA GLN A 138 11.15 18.36 3.56
C GLN A 138 10.37 17.31 2.78
N ARG A 139 10.71 16.02 2.93
CA ARG A 139 10.04 14.93 2.21
C ARG A 139 8.95 14.29 3.05
N VAL A 140 7.84 13.96 2.40
CA VAL A 140 6.74 13.16 2.95
C VAL A 140 6.77 11.76 2.33
N LEU A 141 6.57 10.73 3.15
CA LEU A 141 6.41 9.37 2.64
C LEU A 141 5.01 9.23 2.01
N TYR A 142 4.95 9.18 0.68
CA TYR A 142 3.70 8.98 -0.05
C TYR A 142 3.22 7.53 0.09
N CYS A 143 4.05 6.58 -0.32
CA CYS A 143 3.73 5.15 -0.22
C CYS A 143 4.98 4.28 -0.22
N GLY A 144 4.80 3.01 0.14
CA GLY A 144 5.76 1.95 -0.16
C GLY A 144 5.28 1.06 -1.32
N MET A 145 6.14 0.19 -1.81
CA MET A 145 5.80 -0.85 -2.78
C MET A 145 6.61 -2.11 -2.48
N SER A 146 5.94 -3.23 -2.26
CA SER A 146 6.58 -4.54 -2.16
C SER A 146 6.91 -5.06 -3.55
N ILE A 147 8.11 -5.63 -3.72
CA ILE A 147 8.61 -6.13 -5.01
C ILE A 147 9.23 -7.52 -4.81
N GLY A 148 8.79 -8.50 -5.61
CA GLY A 148 9.30 -9.86 -5.54
C GLY A 148 8.63 -10.79 -6.55
N TYR A 149 8.81 -12.10 -6.41
CA TYR A 149 8.12 -13.09 -7.22
C TYR A 149 6.80 -13.48 -6.55
N ARG A 150 5.68 -13.42 -7.29
CA ARG A 150 4.42 -13.92 -6.76
C ARG A 150 4.52 -15.43 -6.49
N ASN A 151 3.93 -15.87 -5.38
CA ASN A 151 3.69 -17.30 -5.18
C ASN A 151 2.53 -17.73 -6.11
N PRO A 152 2.74 -18.65 -7.07
CA PRO A 152 1.71 -19.07 -8.02
C PRO A 152 0.50 -19.75 -7.35
N GLU A 153 0.68 -20.31 -6.15
CA GLU A 153 -0.38 -20.96 -5.39
C GLU A 153 -1.28 -19.96 -4.66
N THR A 154 -0.88 -18.69 -4.58
CA THR A 154 -1.68 -17.65 -3.93
C THR A 154 -2.85 -17.25 -4.83
N LYS A 155 -4.06 -17.63 -4.41
CA LYS A 155 -5.31 -17.24 -5.09
C LYS A 155 -5.68 -15.82 -4.69
N ALA A 156 -5.42 -14.85 -5.57
CA ALA A 156 -5.97 -13.50 -5.43
C ALA A 156 -7.34 -13.44 -6.14
N PRO A 157 -8.37 -12.85 -5.51
CA PRO A 157 -9.64 -12.64 -6.20
C PRO A 157 -9.49 -11.62 -7.32
N GLU A 158 -10.22 -11.80 -8.40
CA GLU A 158 -10.32 -10.78 -9.44
C GLU A 158 -11.03 -9.55 -8.89
N MET A 159 -10.38 -8.40 -9.04
CA MET A 159 -10.92 -7.11 -8.62
C MET A 159 -11.62 -6.43 -9.80
N PRO A 160 -12.91 -6.07 -9.68
CA PRO A 160 -13.63 -5.44 -10.77
C PRO A 160 -13.04 -4.06 -11.12
N ARG A 161 -13.40 -3.56 -12.29
CA ARG A 161 -13.21 -2.16 -12.69
C ARG A 161 -14.58 -1.55 -12.94
N ALA A 162 -14.70 -0.24 -12.71
CA ALA A 162 -15.90 0.50 -13.08
C ALA A 162 -16.17 0.34 -14.58
N ALA A 163 -17.44 0.36 -14.99
CA ALA A 163 -17.77 0.33 -16.41
C ALA A 163 -17.20 1.57 -17.11
N LEU A 164 -16.91 1.45 -18.42
CA LEU A 164 -16.35 2.56 -19.20
C LEU A 164 -17.26 3.80 -19.14
N SER A 165 -18.58 3.60 -19.20
CA SER A 165 -19.60 4.66 -19.11
C SER A 165 -19.63 5.37 -17.75
N GLU A 166 -19.07 4.79 -16.68
CA GLU A 166 -18.93 5.46 -15.38
C GLU A 166 -17.71 6.39 -15.31
N THR A 167 -16.77 6.26 -16.25
CA THR A 167 -15.45 6.93 -16.17
C THR A 167 -15.09 7.75 -17.41
N VAL A 168 -15.80 7.56 -18.52
CA VAL A 168 -15.53 8.21 -19.80
C VAL A 168 -16.83 8.75 -20.40
N THR A 169 -16.81 10.02 -20.79
CA THR A 169 -17.87 10.67 -21.58
C THR A 169 -17.33 10.94 -22.98
N PHE A 170 -17.99 10.38 -23.99
CA PHE A 170 -17.72 10.69 -25.40
C PHE A 170 -18.56 11.90 -25.81
N LEU A 171 -17.94 12.86 -26.48
CA LEU A 171 -18.58 14.07 -27.04
C LEU A 171 -18.52 14.03 -28.56
#